data_AF-A0A528D6R0-F1
#
_entry.id   AF-A0A528D6R0-F1
#
_cell.length_a   1.000
_cell.length_b   1.000
_cell.length_c   1.000
_cell.angle_alpha   90.00
_cell.angle_beta   90.00
_cell.angle_gamma   90.00
#
_symmetry.space_group_name_H-M   'P 1'
#
loop_
_entity.id
_entity.type
_entity.pdbx_description
1 polymer ?
#
loop_
_entity_poly.entity_id
_entity_poly.type
_entity_poly.pdbx_seq_one_letter_code
_entity_poly.pdbx_strand_id
1 'polypeptide(L)' 'INLNHVPDALRAADDAVLFKRTVKGIARKHGFAACFMAKPYGERAGNGFHVHFSVVDKEGSNIFDDGSDQGSETMR' A
#
# COMPACT_ATOMS: atom_id res chain seq x y z
N ILE A 1 -6.51 5.24 7.07
CA ILE A 1 -5.22 5.96 7.07
C ILE A 1 -4.50 5.52 5.83
N ASN A 2 -4.11 6.46 4.98
CA ASN A 2 -3.44 6.19 3.72
C ASN A 2 -2.02 6.74 3.80
N LEU A 3 -1.07 6.04 3.19
CA LEU A 3 0.27 6.55 2.96
C LEU A 3 0.30 7.19 1.58
N ASN A 4 1.05 8.28 1.44
CA ASN A 4 1.21 8.94 0.15
C ASN A 4 2.14 8.11 -0.76
N HIS A 5 1.93 8.23 -2.07
CA HIS A 5 2.83 7.66 -3.06
C HIS A 5 4.22 8.29 -2.93
N VAL A 6 5.28 7.47 -3.01
CA VAL A 6 6.67 7.91 -3.01
C VAL A 6 7.40 7.31 -4.21
N PRO A 7 8.39 8.01 -4.80
CA PRO A 7 9.12 7.50 -5.96
C PRO A 7 10.03 6.31 -5.64
N ASP A 8 10.40 6.13 -4.37
CA ASP A 8 11.24 5.03 -3.90
C ASP A 8 10.37 3.89 -3.34
N ALA A 9 10.33 2.77 -4.06
CA ALA A 9 9.57 1.59 -3.68
C ALA A 9 10.08 0.92 -2.39
N LEU A 10 11.40 0.97 -2.13
CA LEU A 10 11.96 0.44 -0.89
C LEU A 10 11.53 1.30 0.30
N ARG A 11 11.57 2.62 0.13
CA ARG A 11 11.05 3.54 1.14
C ARG A 11 9.56 3.30 1.43
N ALA A 12 8.75 3.08 0.39
CA ALA A 12 7.33 2.77 0.56
C ALA A 12 7.11 1.50 1.40
N ALA A 13 7.93 0.47 1.19
CA ALA A 13 7.88 -0.77 1.96
C ALA A 13 8.27 -0.54 3.43
N ASP A 14 9.32 0.24 3.69
CA ASP A 14 9.74 0.61 5.04
C ASP A 14 8.64 1.39 5.78
N ASP A 15 8.01 2.35 5.11
CA ASP A 15 6.92 3.15 5.67
C ASP A 15 5.69 2.26 5.98
N ALA A 16 5.38 1.26 5.16
CA ALA A 16 4.30 0.30 5.42
C ALA A 16 4.58 -0.57 6.66
N VAL A 17 5.81 -1.06 6.82
CA VAL A 17 6.22 -1.83 8.00
C VAL A 17 6.18 -0.96 9.26
N LEU A 18 6.70 0.27 9.16
CA LEU A 18 6.68 1.23 10.26
C LEU A 18 5.25 1.56 10.66
N PHE A 19 4.35 1.80 9.71
CA PHE A 19 2.93 2.04 9.96
C PHE A 19 2.29 0.89 10.77
N LYS A 20 2.46 -0.35 10.32
CA LYS A 20 1.95 -1.54 11.02
C LYS A 20 2.47 -1.63 12.46
N ARG A 21 3.76 -1.35 12.68
CA ARG A 21 4.39 -1.37 14.00
C ARG A 21 3.84 -0.26 14.90
N THR A 22 3.77 0.97 14.38
CA THR A 22 3.26 2.14 15.09
C THR A 22 1.81 1.93 15.52
N VAL A 23 0.93 1.48 14.61
CA VAL A 23 -0.47 1.21 14.91
C VAL A 23 -0.60 0.16 16.01
N LYS A 24 0.15 -0.94 15.93
CA LYS A 24 0.16 -1.97 16.99
C LYS A 24 0.67 -1.42 18.33
N GLY A 25 1.71 -0.59 18.31
CA GLY A 25 2.27 0.04 19.52
C GLY A 25 1.28 0.99 20.20
N ILE A 26 0.66 1.89 19.42
CA ILE A 26 -0.35 2.83 19.93
C ILE A 26 -1.56 2.07 20.46
N ALA A 27 -2.09 1.09 19.72
CA ALA A 27 -3.22 0.29 20.20
C ALA A 27 -2.93 -0.33 21.58
N ARG A 28 -1.76 -0.95 21.75
CA ARG A 28 -1.35 -1.54 23.04
C ARG A 28 -1.24 -0.50 24.15
N LYS A 29 -0.69 0.69 23.87
CA LYS A 29 -0.60 1.80 24.84
C LYS A 29 -1.97 2.21 25.37
N HIS A 30 -3.01 2.07 24.56
CA HIS A 30 -4.39 2.40 24.92
C HIS A 30 -5.23 1.20 25.37
N GLY A 31 -4.62 0.03 25.65
CA GLY A 31 -5.34 -1.15 26.13
C GLY A 31 -6.08 -1.95 25.03
N PHE A 32 -5.76 -1.71 23.76
CA PHE A 32 -6.36 -2.38 22.60
C PHE A 32 -5.35 -3.25 21.83
N ALA A 33 -5.85 -4.06 20.90
CA ALA A 33 -5.05 -4.82 19.95
C ALA A 33 -5.45 -4.48 18.50
N ALA A 34 -4.50 -4.06 17.68
CA ALA A 34 -4.69 -3.89 16.24
C ALA A 34 -4.37 -5.20 15.48
N CYS A 35 -5.31 -5.68 14.67
CA CYS A 35 -5.17 -6.92 13.90
C CYS A 35 -5.06 -6.62 12.40
N PHE A 36 -3.98 -7.12 11.78
CA PHE A 36 -3.71 -7.04 10.34
C PHE A 36 -3.78 -8.41 9.65
N MET A 37 -4.47 -9.38 10.27
CA MET A 37 -4.74 -10.67 9.65
C MET A 37 -5.67 -10.46 8.45
N ALA A 38 -5.47 -11.19 7.35
CA ALA A 38 -6.30 -11.06 6.16
C ALA A 38 -7.79 -11.32 6.45
N LYS A 39 -8.10 -12.26 7.34
CA LYS A 39 -9.48 -12.61 7.73
C LYS A 39 -9.58 -12.89 9.24
N PRO A 40 -9.72 -11.87 10.09
CA PRO A 40 -9.76 -12.06 11.54
C PRO A 40 -11.10 -12.65 12.03
N TYR A 41 -12.18 -12.47 11.26
CA TYR A 41 -13.52 -12.97 11.57
C TYR A 41 -14.13 -13.60 10.32
N GLY A 42 -14.56 -14.86 10.41
CA GLY A 42 -15.05 -15.63 9.24
C GLY A 42 -16.22 -14.96 8.52
N GLU A 43 -17.19 -14.48 9.29
CA GLU A 43 -18.44 -13.90 8.76
C GLU A 43 -18.34 -12.41 8.38
N ARG A 44 -17.16 -11.79 8.48
CA ARG A 44 -16.99 -10.34 8.19
C ARG A 44 -15.99 -10.11 7.07
N ALA A 45 -16.05 -8.94 6.44
CA ALA A 45 -15.04 -8.52 5.46
C ALA A 45 -13.62 -8.61 6.07
N GLY A 46 -12.65 -9.01 5.24
CA GLY A 46 -11.25 -9.13 5.62
C GLY A 46 -10.49 -7.81 5.57
N ASN A 47 -9.21 -7.86 5.95
CA ASN A 47 -8.29 -6.75 5.74
C ASN A 47 -7.57 -6.91 4.38
N GLY A 48 -7.67 -5.90 3.53
CA GLY A 48 -6.87 -5.78 2.32
C GLY A 48 -5.57 -5.01 2.57
N PHE A 49 -4.61 -5.18 1.66
CA PHE A 49 -3.43 -4.33 1.53
C PHE A 49 -3.33 -3.88 0.07
N HIS A 50 -4.16 -2.91 -0.29
CA HIS A 50 -4.19 -2.39 -1.66
C HIS A 50 -2.91 -1.60 -1.92
N VAL A 51 -2.20 -1.95 -2.99
CA VAL A 51 -0.97 -1.30 -3.43
C VAL A 51 -1.24 -0.64 -4.77
N HIS A 52 -1.05 0.67 -4.82
CA HIS A 52 -1.00 1.42 -6.07
C HIS A 52 0.47 1.59 -6.42
N PHE A 53 0.84 1.27 -7.65
CA PHE A 53 2.23 1.36 -8.10
C PHE A 53 2.29 1.90 -9.54
N SER A 54 3.39 2.58 -9.84
CA SER A 54 3.77 3.01 -11.17
C SER A 54 5.22 2.61 -11.43
N VAL A 55 5.59 2.53 -12.71
CA VAL A 55 6.99 2.38 -13.10
C VAL A 55 7.34 3.58 -13.98
N VAL A 56 8.35 4.33 -13.54
CA VAL A 56 8.81 5.53 -14.23
C VAL A 56 10.12 5.20 -14.92
N ASP A 57 10.22 5.51 -16.21
CA ASP A 57 11.44 5.34 -16.98
C ASP A 57 12.52 6.38 -16.62
N LYS A 58 13.66 6.37 -17.33
CA LYS A 58 14.77 7.27 -17.04
C LYS A 58 14.46 8.72 -17.45
N GLU A 59 13.52 8.89 -18.35
CA GLU A 59 13.05 10.14 -18.92
C GLU A 59 11.94 10.79 -18.04
N GLY A 60 11.42 10.05 -17.05
CA GLY A 60 10.41 10.53 -16.11
C GLY A 60 8.98 10.18 -16.51
N SER A 61 8.78 9.33 -17.52
CA SER A 61 7.46 8.93 -18.02
C SER A 61 6.96 7.69 -17.30
N ASN A 62 5.68 7.70 -16.89
CA ASN A 62 5.03 6.50 -16.37
C ASN A 62 4.74 5.54 -17.53
N ILE A 63 5.43 4.40 -17.56
CA ILE A 63 5.33 3.45 -18.68
C ILE A 63 3.96 2.77 -18.78
N PHE A 64 3.10 2.91 -17.75
CA PHE A 64 1.73 2.41 -17.76
C PHE A 64 0.72 3.40 -18.36
N ASP A 65 1.11 4.65 -18.55
CA ASP A 65 0.26 5.71 -19.09
C ASP A 65 0.49 5.85 -20.60
N ASP A 66 -0.58 5.70 -21.38
CA ASP A 66 -0.59 5.96 -22.83
C ASP A 66 -1.40 7.23 -23.18
N GLY A 67 -1.82 7.99 -22.18
CA GLY A 67 -2.67 9.17 -22.32
C GLY A 67 -4.17 8.85 -22.47
N SER A 68 -4.59 7.59 -22.31
CA SER A 68 -5.98 7.15 -22.36
C SER A 68 -6.43 6.45 -21.08
N ASP A 69 -7.74 6.23 -20.94
CA ASP A 69 -8.29 5.46 -19.82
C ASP A 69 -7.92 3.96 -19.85
N GLN A 70 -7.35 3.47 -20.95
CA GLN A 70 -6.99 2.05 -21.12
C GLN A 70 -5.59 1.73 -20.59
N GLY A 71 -4.68 2.70 -20.59
CA GLY A 71 -3.28 2.49 -20.23
C GLY A 71 -2.49 1.68 -21.27
N SER A 72 -1.17 1.69 -21.11
CA SER A 72 -0.25 1.02 -22.02
C SER A 72 -0.39 -0.52 -22.01
N GLU A 73 0.12 -1.19 -23.05
CA GLU A 73 0.22 -2.65 -23.09
C GLU A 73 1.29 -3.24 -22.14
N THR A 74 2.11 -2.40 -21.49
CA THR A 74 3.24 -2.80 -20.64
C THR A 74 2.82 -3.59 -19.40
N MET A 75 1.56 -3.47 -18.97
CA MET A 75 0.99 -4.19 -17.82
C MET A 75 -0.21 -5.07 -18.26
N ARG A 76 0.02 -6.01 -19.19
CA ARG A 76 -0.92 -7.08 -19.55
C ARG A 76 -0.42 -8.45 -19.15
#